data_AF-A0A5J5EXI9-F1
#
_entry.id   AF-A0A5J5EXI9-F1
#
_cell.length_a   1.000
_cell.length_b   1.000
_cell.length_c   1.000
_cell.angle_alpha   90.00
_cell.angle_beta   90.00
_cell.angle_gamma   90.00
#
_symmetry.space_group_name_H-M   'P 1'
#
loop_
_entity.id
_entity.type
_entity.pdbx_description
1 polymer ?
#
loop_
_entity_poly.entity_id
_entity_poly.type
_entity_poly.pdbx_seq_one_letter_code
_entity_poly.pdbx_strand_id
1 'polypeptide(L)'
;MLRMRFLSTFKRDHLPLEYDVTHDDVECIKEGNSQAHDPDPVGDADLYLQGERINGNAFKVLYGFSPGCVSTLKKYAKLMDALVDHAEFAKNGETSEELRTTFSQIVSTVDSHNLKWLDAQINLPGSPFCDLLRRLKDERRRLWAVRRT
;
A
#
# COMPACT_ATOMS: atom_id res chain seq x y z
N MET A 1 7.35 -11.73 19.81
CA MET A 1 6.54 -11.46 18.61
C MET A 1 7.08 -12.16 17.35
N LEU A 2 8.36 -12.01 16.98
CA LEU A 2 8.94 -12.63 15.77
C LEU A 2 8.84 -14.17 15.68
N ARG A 3 8.99 -14.89 16.81
CA ARG A 3 8.87 -16.36 16.84
C ARG A 3 7.43 -16.84 16.56
N MET A 4 6.43 -16.13 17.07
CA MET A 4 5.01 -16.43 16.82
C MET A 4 4.65 -16.13 15.36
N ARG A 5 5.04 -14.96 14.84
CA ARG A 5 4.93 -14.64 13.41
C ARG A 5 5.55 -15.72 12.54
N PHE A 6 6.75 -16.19 12.87
CA PHE A 6 7.44 -17.24 12.11
C PHE A 6 6.62 -18.53 12.07
N LEU A 7 6.11 -19.00 13.21
CA LEU A 7 5.30 -20.22 13.29
C LEU A 7 3.96 -20.07 12.55
N SER A 8 3.25 -18.96 12.74
CA SER A 8 1.99 -18.69 12.05
C SER A 8 2.17 -18.51 10.54
N THR A 9 3.26 -17.87 10.11
CA THR A 9 3.62 -17.76 8.67
C THR A 9 3.96 -19.14 8.10
N PHE A 10 4.74 -19.94 8.82
CA PHE A 10 5.08 -21.29 8.41
C PHE A 10 3.83 -22.18 8.28
N LYS A 11 2.90 -22.07 9.23
CA LYS A 11 1.61 -22.75 9.17
C LYS A 11 0.80 -22.35 7.94
N ARG A 12 0.69 -21.04 7.66
CA ARG A 12 -0.02 -20.52 6.47
C ARG A 12 0.60 -20.97 5.15
N ASP A 13 1.94 -20.95 5.05
CA ASP A 13 2.64 -21.10 3.77
C ASP A 13 3.02 -22.55 3.45
N HIS A 14 3.12 -23.42 4.46
CA HIS A 14 3.70 -24.77 4.30
C HIS A 14 2.88 -25.92 4.85
N LEU A 15 1.90 -25.68 5.73
CA LEU A 15 1.05 -26.75 6.23
C LEU A 15 -0.18 -26.95 5.34
N PRO A 16 -0.63 -28.20 5.14
CA PRO A 16 -1.85 -28.47 4.38
C PRO A 16 -3.07 -27.83 5.04
N LEU A 17 -4.14 -27.63 4.26
CA LEU A 17 -5.41 -27.00 4.68
C LEU A 17 -6.05 -27.62 5.93
N GLU A 18 -5.64 -28.84 6.30
CA GLU A 18 -6.04 -29.52 7.54
C GLU A 18 -5.55 -28.80 8.82
N TYR A 19 -4.51 -27.96 8.69
CA TYR A 19 -4.04 -27.06 9.74
C TYR A 19 -4.62 -25.66 9.50
N ASP A 20 -5.92 -25.50 9.72
CA ASP A 20 -6.63 -24.22 9.54
C ASP A 20 -5.85 -23.08 10.20
N VAL A 21 -5.54 -22.06 9.40
CA VAL A 21 -4.95 -20.80 9.87
C VAL A 21 -5.99 -20.14 10.77
N THR A 22 -5.68 -20.02 12.07
CA THR A 22 -6.63 -19.46 13.03
C THR A 22 -6.64 -17.94 12.96
N HIS A 23 -7.64 -17.31 13.56
CA HIS A 23 -7.65 -15.87 13.74
C HIS A 23 -6.40 -15.39 14.50
N ASP A 24 -5.97 -16.12 15.53
CA ASP A 24 -4.75 -15.80 16.29
C ASP A 24 -3.48 -15.89 15.43
N ASP A 25 -3.41 -16.84 14.49
CA ASP A 25 -2.31 -16.93 13.53
C ASP A 25 -2.28 -15.70 12.62
N VAL A 26 -3.45 -15.24 12.15
CA VAL A 26 -3.58 -14.02 11.34
C VAL A 26 -3.13 -12.80 12.13
N GLU A 27 -3.60 -12.65 13.38
CA GLU A 27 -3.22 -11.53 14.24
C GLU A 27 -1.72 -11.56 14.59
N CYS A 28 -1.13 -12.72 14.85
CA CYS A 28 0.32 -12.85 15.08
C CYS A 28 1.15 -12.46 13.85
N ILE A 29 0.69 -12.83 12.64
CA ILE A 29 1.34 -12.41 11.39
C ILE A 29 1.19 -10.90 11.20
N LYS A 30 -0.01 -10.36 11.42
CA LYS A 30 -0.34 -8.95 11.28
C LYS A 30 0.47 -8.09 12.24
N GLU A 31 0.53 -8.45 13.51
CA GLU A 31 1.27 -7.72 14.54
C GLU A 31 2.79 -7.82 14.31
N GLY A 32 3.30 -9.01 13.94
CA GLY A 32 4.70 -9.12 13.58
C GLY A 32 5.06 -8.38 12.28
N ASN A 33 4.10 -8.21 11.35
CA ASN A 33 4.28 -7.38 10.15
C ASN A 33 4.19 -5.89 10.50
N SER A 34 3.34 -5.46 11.44
CA SER A 34 3.29 -4.06 11.90
C SER A 34 4.63 -3.59 12.46
N GLN A 35 5.41 -4.50 13.05
CA GLN A 35 6.79 -4.27 13.49
C GLN A 35 7.85 -4.37 12.39
N ALA A 36 7.55 -4.96 11.24
CA ALA A 36 8.43 -4.93 10.07
C ALA A 36 8.28 -3.58 9.37
N HIS A 37 9.38 -3.07 8.82
CA HIS A 37 9.60 -1.74 8.22
C HIS A 37 8.36 -1.02 7.62
N ASP A 38 8.41 0.31 7.67
CA ASP A 38 7.42 1.19 7.04
C ASP A 38 7.35 0.91 5.53
N PRO A 39 6.17 1.09 4.89
CA PRO A 39 6.04 0.91 3.45
C PRO A 39 7.04 1.77 2.68
N ASP A 40 7.81 1.15 1.78
CA ASP A 40 8.73 1.84 0.88
C ASP A 40 8.43 1.41 -0.55
N PRO A 41 7.52 2.13 -1.27
CA PRO A 41 7.14 1.76 -2.62
C PRO A 41 8.31 1.65 -3.59
N VAL A 42 9.37 2.46 -3.40
CA VAL A 42 10.52 2.50 -4.29
C VAL A 42 11.47 1.35 -3.99
N GLY A 43 11.84 1.18 -2.72
CA GLY A 43 12.67 0.06 -2.29
C GLY A 43 12.01 -1.29 -2.58
N ASP A 44 10.71 -1.41 -2.31
CA ASP A 44 9.94 -2.61 -2.61
C ASP A 44 9.90 -2.88 -4.11
N ALA A 45 9.77 -1.86 -4.97
CA ALA A 45 9.77 -2.04 -6.41
C ALA A 45 11.11 -2.59 -6.92
N ASP A 46 12.22 -2.11 -6.35
CA ASP A 46 13.57 -2.56 -6.73
C ASP A 46 13.76 -4.06 -6.49
N LEU A 47 13.18 -4.63 -5.43
CA LEU A 47 13.21 -6.09 -5.18
C LEU A 47 12.58 -6.91 -6.32
N TYR A 48 11.54 -6.37 -6.97
CA TYR A 48 10.92 -7.02 -8.13
C TYR A 48 11.74 -6.80 -9.40
N LEU A 49 12.29 -5.60 -9.58
CA LEU A 49 13.08 -5.25 -10.77
C LEU A 49 14.42 -6.01 -10.81
N GLN A 50 14.97 -6.37 -9.65
CA GLN A 50 16.19 -7.17 -9.50
C GLN A 50 15.92 -8.69 -9.54
N GLY A 51 14.65 -9.11 -9.60
CA GLY A 51 14.26 -10.52 -9.66
C GLY A 51 14.27 -11.23 -8.30
N GLU A 52 14.47 -10.52 -7.19
CA GLU A 52 14.37 -11.09 -5.83
C GLU A 52 12.91 -11.44 -5.47
N ARG A 53 11.95 -10.81 -6.13
CA ARG A 53 10.51 -11.11 -6.06
C ARG A 53 9.92 -11.25 -7.46
N ILE A 54 9.07 -12.27 -7.65
CA ILE A 54 8.56 -12.63 -8.99
C ILE A 54 7.05 -12.33 -9.14
N ASN A 55 6.27 -12.38 -8.04
CA ASN A 55 4.82 -12.18 -8.09
C ASN A 55 4.42 -10.73 -7.79
N GLY A 56 4.28 -9.92 -8.84
CA GLY A 56 3.90 -8.51 -8.74
C GLY A 56 2.44 -8.24 -8.30
N ASN A 57 1.60 -9.26 -8.12
CA ASN A 57 0.20 -9.05 -7.73
C ASN A 57 0.08 -8.44 -6.34
N ALA A 58 0.88 -8.93 -5.37
CA ALA A 58 0.91 -8.37 -4.03
C ALA A 58 1.35 -6.90 -4.03
N PHE A 59 2.36 -6.58 -4.84
CA PHE A 59 2.84 -5.20 -5.03
C PHE A 59 1.74 -4.31 -5.60
N LYS A 60 1.03 -4.77 -6.64
CA LYS A 60 -0.07 -4.03 -7.25
C LYS A 60 -1.25 -3.82 -6.29
N VAL A 61 -1.56 -4.80 -5.44
CA VAL A 61 -2.59 -4.63 -4.39
C VAL A 61 -2.17 -3.57 -3.37
N LEU A 62 -0.90 -3.58 -2.97
CA LEU A 62 -0.40 -2.68 -1.93
C LEU A 62 -0.25 -1.24 -2.42
N TYR A 63 0.29 -1.06 -3.63
CA TYR A 63 0.68 0.24 -4.18
C TYR A 63 -0.13 0.67 -5.41
N GLY A 64 -1.11 -0.11 -5.86
CA GLY A 64 -1.96 0.21 -7.01
C GLY A 64 -1.29 0.06 -8.38
N PHE A 65 0.04 0.15 -8.44
CA PHE A 65 0.84 0.15 -9.67
C PHE A 65 1.75 -1.06 -9.77
N SER A 66 2.28 -1.33 -10.97
CA SER A 66 3.36 -2.31 -11.14
C SER A 66 4.70 -1.76 -10.63
N PRO A 67 5.69 -2.62 -10.29
CA PRO A 67 7.02 -2.15 -9.90
C PRO A 67 7.68 -1.22 -10.93
N GLY A 68 7.56 -1.53 -12.22
CA GLY A 68 8.09 -0.69 -13.30
C GLY A 68 7.41 0.68 -13.39
N CYS A 69 6.10 0.73 -13.16
CA CYS A 69 5.36 1.99 -13.06
C CYS A 69 5.85 2.83 -11.87
N VAL A 70 6.00 2.24 -10.68
CA VAL A 70 6.49 2.96 -9.50
C VAL A 70 7.91 3.49 -9.72
N SER A 71 8.80 2.71 -10.32
CA SER A 71 10.15 3.16 -10.69
C SER A 71 10.14 4.38 -11.63
N THR A 72 9.16 4.46 -12.54
CA THR A 72 8.95 5.62 -13.42
C THR A 72 8.37 6.82 -12.68
N LEU A 73 7.46 6.56 -11.73
CA LEU A 73 6.70 7.56 -11.00
C LEU A 73 7.44 8.11 -9.77
N LYS A 74 8.54 7.50 -9.33
CA LYS A 74 9.25 7.86 -8.07
C LYS A 74 9.65 9.33 -7.94
N LYS A 75 9.75 10.06 -9.04
CA LYS A 75 10.00 11.52 -9.05
C LYS A 75 8.83 12.34 -8.46
N TYR A 76 7.64 11.76 -8.34
CA TYR A 76 6.43 12.40 -7.86
C TYR A 76 6.22 12.18 -6.36
N ALA A 77 6.88 12.97 -5.52
CA ALA A 77 6.86 12.80 -4.06
C ALA A 77 5.44 12.70 -3.46
N LYS A 78 4.51 13.58 -3.87
CA LYS A 78 3.12 13.54 -3.36
C LYS A 78 2.36 12.27 -3.74
N LEU A 79 2.70 11.66 -4.88
CA LEU A 79 2.13 10.38 -5.28
C LEU A 79 2.75 9.25 -4.45
N MET A 80 4.07 9.27 -4.21
CA MET A 80 4.73 8.30 -3.33
C MET A 80 4.18 8.35 -1.91
N ASP A 81 3.96 9.55 -1.35
CA ASP A 81 3.27 9.73 -0.05
C ASP A 81 1.90 9.02 -0.06
N ALA A 82 1.12 9.17 -1.13
CA ALA A 82 -0.19 8.55 -1.23
C ALA A 82 -0.11 7.02 -1.34
N LEU A 83 0.93 6.48 -1.97
CA LEU A 83 1.20 5.04 -2.00
C LEU A 83 1.55 4.50 -0.62
N VAL A 84 2.43 5.20 0.10
CA VAL A 84 2.78 4.88 1.49
C VAL A 84 1.55 4.93 2.38
N ASP A 85 0.77 6.01 2.31
CA ASP A 85 -0.45 6.21 3.09
C ASP A 85 -1.42 5.05 2.89
N HIS A 86 -1.69 4.65 1.64
CA HIS A 86 -2.56 3.50 1.37
C HIS A 86 -1.97 2.18 1.89
N ALA A 87 -0.68 1.96 1.68
CA ALA A 87 -0.01 0.73 2.08
C ALA A 87 0.00 0.53 3.61
N GLU A 88 0.15 1.59 4.39
CA GLU A 88 0.04 1.54 5.87
C GLU A 88 -1.33 1.00 6.32
N PHE A 89 -2.40 1.41 5.64
CA PHE A 89 -3.76 0.98 5.94
C PHE A 89 -4.05 -0.44 5.46
N ALA A 90 -3.65 -0.75 4.22
CA ALA A 90 -3.77 -2.09 3.66
C ALA A 90 -3.02 -3.14 4.51
N LYS A 91 -1.82 -2.80 5.01
CA LYS A 91 -1.02 -3.63 5.92
C LYS A 91 -1.75 -3.95 7.23
N ASN A 92 -2.53 -3.00 7.74
CA ASN A 92 -3.29 -3.16 8.97
C ASN A 92 -4.69 -3.77 8.74
N GLY A 93 -5.05 -4.13 7.51
CA GLY A 93 -6.41 -4.60 7.18
C GLY A 93 -7.48 -3.55 7.44
N GLU A 94 -7.10 -2.28 7.53
CA GLU A 94 -7.94 -1.16 7.91
C GLU A 94 -8.08 -0.23 6.72
N THR A 95 -9.12 -0.43 5.91
CA THR A 95 -9.40 0.44 4.77
C THR A 95 -10.87 0.80 4.79
N SER A 96 -11.21 2.08 4.97
CA SER A 96 -12.57 2.55 4.72
C SER A 96 -12.89 2.43 3.23
N GLU A 97 -14.17 2.30 2.90
CA GLU A 97 -14.61 2.29 1.52
C GLU A 97 -14.22 3.59 0.79
N GLU A 98 -14.26 4.72 1.50
CA GLU A 98 -13.83 6.03 0.97
C GLU A 98 -12.33 6.07 0.68
N LEU A 99 -11.48 5.53 1.57
CA LEU A 99 -10.03 5.46 1.34
C LEU A 99 -9.72 4.59 0.12
N ARG A 100 -10.33 3.41 0.04
CA ARG A 100 -10.16 2.48 -1.08
C ARG A 100 -10.62 3.09 -2.40
N THR A 101 -11.76 3.77 -2.40
CA THR A 101 -12.33 4.42 -3.59
C THR A 101 -11.46 5.58 -4.05
N THR A 102 -11.03 6.44 -3.13
CA THR A 102 -10.16 7.58 -3.43
C THR A 102 -8.81 7.11 -3.98
N PHE A 103 -8.21 6.09 -3.37
CA PHE A 103 -6.96 5.51 -3.86
C PHE A 103 -7.12 4.91 -5.26
N SER A 104 -8.19 4.16 -5.50
CA SER A 104 -8.49 3.59 -6.82
C SER A 104 -8.64 4.68 -7.88
N GLN A 105 -9.28 5.80 -7.54
CA GLN A 105 -9.38 6.96 -8.43
C GLN A 105 -8.02 7.57 -8.75
N ILE A 106 -7.11 7.67 -7.78
CA ILE A 106 -5.73 8.14 -8.01
C ILE A 106 -5.04 7.23 -9.03
N VAL A 107 -5.08 5.91 -8.80
CA VAL A 107 -4.45 4.91 -9.67
C VAL A 107 -5.02 4.99 -11.10
N SER A 108 -6.35 4.94 -11.25
CA SER A 108 -7.00 5.04 -12.55
C SER A 108 -6.73 6.37 -13.26
N THR A 109 -6.62 7.47 -12.52
CA THR A 109 -6.31 8.79 -13.08
C THR A 109 -4.89 8.81 -13.64
N VAL A 110 -3.91 8.26 -12.92
CA VAL A 110 -2.52 8.15 -13.40
C VAL A 110 -2.42 7.21 -14.59
N ASP A 111 -3.08 6.05 -14.56
CA ASP A 111 -3.03 5.05 -15.65
C ASP A 111 -3.69 5.55 -16.95
N SER A 112 -4.70 6.43 -16.85
CA SER A 112 -5.42 6.98 -18.01
C SER A 112 -4.72 8.19 -18.66
N HIS A 113 -3.66 8.72 -18.05
CA HIS A 113 -2.99 9.94 -18.51
C HIS A 113 -1.49 9.72 -18.72
N ASN A 114 -0.88 10.58 -19.53
CA ASN A 114 0.58 10.55 -19.73
C ASN A 114 1.32 11.37 -18.65
N LEU A 115 2.64 11.20 -18.59
CA LEU A 115 3.48 11.91 -17.61
C LEU A 115 3.42 13.43 -17.73
N LYS A 116 3.21 13.98 -18.94
CA LYS A 116 3.09 15.43 -19.14
C LYS A 116 1.85 16.00 -18.45
N TRP A 117 0.73 15.27 -18.51
CA TRP A 117 -0.47 15.65 -17.78
C TRP A 117 -0.20 15.60 -16.27
N LEU A 118 0.43 14.53 -15.78
CA LEU A 118 0.72 14.40 -14.35
C LEU A 118 1.65 15.52 -13.84
N ASP A 119 2.68 15.87 -14.62
CA ASP A 119 3.58 17.00 -14.34
C ASP A 119 2.80 18.32 -14.19
N ALA A 120 1.80 18.56 -15.05
CA ALA A 120 0.97 19.76 -15.00
C ALA A 120 -0.02 19.77 -13.81
N GLN A 121 -0.48 18.61 -13.36
CA GLN A 121 -1.53 18.53 -12.34
C GLN A 121 -1.01 18.41 -10.91
N ILE A 122 0.07 17.64 -10.68
CA ILE A 122 0.49 17.24 -9.33
C ILE A 122 0.97 18.40 -8.44
N ASN A 123 1.36 19.51 -9.06
CA ASN A 123 1.80 20.71 -8.36
C ASN A 123 0.85 21.89 -8.52
N LEU A 124 -0.23 21.76 -9.30
CA LEU A 124 -1.23 22.79 -9.47
C LEU A 124 -2.22 22.75 -8.30
N PRO A 125 -2.25 23.76 -7.41
CA PRO A 125 -3.22 23.81 -6.33
C PRO A 125 -4.65 23.84 -6.89
N GLY A 126 -5.56 23.09 -6.27
CA GLY A 126 -6.95 22.99 -6.74
C GLY A 126 -7.13 22.16 -8.01
N SER A 127 -6.07 21.51 -8.52
CA SER A 127 -6.25 20.53 -9.58
C SER A 127 -7.07 19.34 -9.09
N PRO A 128 -7.86 18.68 -9.96
CA PRO A 128 -8.61 17.49 -9.60
C PRO A 128 -7.73 16.40 -8.98
N PHE A 129 -6.48 16.29 -9.45
CA PHE A 129 -5.52 15.33 -8.92
C PHE A 129 -5.03 15.70 -7.51
N CYS A 130 -4.72 16.97 -7.26
CA CYS A 130 -4.37 17.44 -5.92
C CYS A 130 -5.52 17.25 -4.93
N ASP A 131 -6.77 17.40 -5.37
CA ASP A 131 -7.94 17.14 -4.53
C ASP A 131 -8.07 15.66 -4.15
N LEU A 132 -7.78 14.73 -5.06
CA LEU A 132 -7.74 13.30 -4.74
C LEU A 132 -6.66 12.99 -3.70
N LEU A 133 -5.45 13.51 -3.88
CA LEU A 133 -4.36 13.35 -2.92
C LEU A 133 -4.71 13.92 -1.54
N ARG A 134 -5.38 15.08 -1.52
CA ARG A 134 -5.84 15.71 -0.28
C ARG A 134 -6.91 14.87 0.41
N ARG A 135 -7.90 14.37 -0.32
CA ARG A 135 -8.96 13.49 0.23
C ARG A 135 -8.37 12.24 0.89
N LEU A 136 -7.37 11.62 0.26
CA LEU A 136 -6.68 10.47 0.85
C LEU A 136 -5.99 10.83 2.18
N LYS A 137 -5.29 11.97 2.22
CA LYS A 137 -4.64 12.49 3.44
C LYS A 137 -5.63 12.88 4.53
N ASP A 138 -6.79 13.40 4.17
CA ASP A 138 -7.87 13.78 5.11
C ASP A 138 -8.50 12.51 5.72
N GLU A 139 -8.77 11.50 4.91
CA GLU A 139 -9.32 10.22 5.36
C GLU A 139 -8.35 9.47 6.28
N ARG A 140 -7.05 9.48 5.96
CA ARG A 140 -6.02 8.98 6.89
C ARG A 140 -6.09 9.67 8.25
N ARG A 141 -6.14 11.02 8.25
CA ARG A 141 -6.20 11.80 9.49
C ARG A 141 -7.43 11.46 10.32
N ARG A 142 -8.57 11.24 9.66
CA ARG A 142 -9.81 10.81 10.31
C ARG A 142 -9.64 9.44 10.98
N LEU A 143 -9.12 8.44 10.27
CA LEU A 143 -8.92 7.09 10.79
C LEU A 143 -7.93 7.08 11.98
N TRP A 144 -6.88 7.89 11.92
CA TRP A 144 -5.93 8.04 13.03
C TRP A 144 -6.52 8.74 14.26
N ALA A 145 -7.42 9.71 14.06
CA ALA A 145 -8.10 10.38 15.16
C ALA A 145 -8.98 9.40 15.95
N VAL A 146 -9.70 8.50 15.25
CA VAL A 146 -10.52 7.44 15.87
C VAL A 146 -9.67 6.45 16.68
N ARG A 147 -8.43 6.16 16.24
CA ARG A 147 -7.52 5.27 16.98
C ARG A 147 -7.03 5.83 18.33
N ARG A 148 -7.13 7.14 18.57
CA ARG A 148 -6.64 7.80 19.82
C ARG A 148 -7.72 8.04 20.87
N THR A 149 -8.97 7.71 20.56
CA THR A 149 -10.14 7.83 21.46
C THR A 149 -10.55 6.46 21.97
#